data_AF-A0A9X3HZK0-F1
#
_entry.id   AF-A0A9X3HZK0-F1
#
_cell.length_a   1.000
_cell.length_b   1.000
_cell.length_c   1.000
_cell.angle_alpha   90.00
_cell.angle_beta   90.00
_cell.angle_gamma   90.00
#
_symmetry.space_group_name_H-M   'P 1'
#
loop_
_entity.id
_entity.type
_entity.pdbx_description
1 polymer ?
#
loop_
_entity_poly.entity_id
_entity_poly.type
_entity_poly.pdbx_seq_one_letter_code
_entity_poly.pdbx_strand_id
1 'polypeptide(L)'
;ECGECKFCTSGKTNLCQAVRETQGQGLMPDGTSRFSINGETIFHYMGCSTFSEYTVLPEISLAKVAKEAPLEEVCLLGCGVTTGMGAVLNTAKVQQGDTVAVFGLGGIGLSAIIGARMAG
;
A
#
# COMPACT_ATOMS: atom_id res chain seq x y z
N GLU A 1 -0.76 0.23 -9.56
CA GLU A 1 0.39 0.08 -10.46
C GLU A 1 -0.10 0.11 -11.91
N CYS A 2 0.27 1.13 -12.70
CA CYS A 2 -0.29 1.30 -14.06
C CYS A 2 0.38 0.45 -15.15
N GLY A 3 1.53 -0.16 -14.88
CA GLY A 3 2.23 -1.03 -15.84
C GLY A 3 2.96 -0.32 -17.00
N GLU A 4 2.66 0.95 -17.28
CA GLU A 4 3.16 1.64 -18.48
C GLU A 4 4.09 2.84 -18.19
N CYS A 5 4.01 3.47 -17.01
CA CYS A 5 4.85 4.62 -16.71
C CYS A 5 6.32 4.21 -16.49
N LYS A 6 7.24 5.16 -16.68
CA LYS A 6 8.70 4.96 -16.50
C LYS A 6 9.08 4.25 -15.20
N PHE A 7 8.34 4.49 -14.11
CA PHE A 7 8.62 3.88 -12.80
C PHE A 7 8.20 2.42 -12.79
N CYS A 8 6.98 2.11 -13.26
CA CYS A 8 6.46 0.74 -13.36
C CYS A 8 7.32 -0.14 -14.28
N THR A 9 7.84 0.41 -15.38
CA THR A 9 8.67 -0.36 -16.34
C THR A 9 10.15 -0.42 -15.97
N SER A 10 10.59 0.28 -14.91
CA SER A 10 12.02 0.41 -14.58
C SER A 10 12.68 -0.83 -13.98
N GLY A 11 11.90 -1.70 -13.32
CA GLY A 11 12.42 -2.79 -12.49
C GLY A 11 13.21 -2.34 -11.24
N LYS A 12 13.21 -1.04 -10.92
CA LYS A 12 14.01 -0.46 -9.82
C LYS A 12 13.17 0.09 -8.66
N THR A 13 11.87 0.31 -8.89
CA THR A 13 10.99 0.95 -7.92
C THR A 13 9.54 0.51 -8.12
N ASN A 14 8.75 0.57 -7.06
CA ASN A 14 7.30 0.35 -7.07
C ASN A 14 6.48 1.67 -7.02
N LEU A 15 7.14 2.84 -7.08
CA LEU A 15 6.51 4.15 -6.91
C LEU A 15 5.83 4.65 -8.20
N CYS A 16 4.71 4.04 -8.56
CA CYS A 16 3.90 4.42 -9.71
C CYS A 16 3.50 5.91 -9.66
N GLN A 17 3.61 6.61 -10.80
CA GLN A 17 3.33 8.05 -10.90
C GLN A 17 1.93 8.37 -11.45
N ALA A 18 1.22 7.41 -12.03
CA ALA A 18 -0.01 7.64 -12.80
C ALA A 18 -1.14 8.34 -12.02
N VAL A 19 -1.21 8.15 -10.69
CA VAL A 19 -2.23 8.77 -9.82
C VAL A 19 -1.64 9.73 -8.82
N ARG A 20 -0.31 9.93 -8.84
CA ARG A 20 0.40 10.52 -7.69
C ARG A 20 0.04 11.98 -7.45
N GLU A 21 -0.16 12.73 -8.53
CA GLU A 21 -0.52 14.15 -8.48
C GLU A 21 -1.89 14.38 -7.83
N THR A 22 -2.94 13.73 -8.35
CA THR A 22 -4.31 13.90 -7.81
C THR A 22 -4.48 13.23 -6.45
N GLN A 23 -3.80 12.10 -6.19
CA GLN A 23 -3.80 11.43 -4.89
C GLN A 23 -3.32 12.36 -3.78
N GLY A 24 -2.29 13.19 -4.03
CA GLY A 24 -1.78 14.17 -3.07
C GLY A 24 -2.74 15.32 -2.79
N GLN A 25 -3.66 15.59 -3.72
CA GLN A 25 -4.71 16.60 -3.59
C GLN A 25 -6.00 16.03 -2.97
N GLY A 26 -6.07 14.72 -2.74
CA GLY A 26 -7.27 14.03 -2.24
C GLY A 26 -8.36 13.88 -3.29
N LEU A 27 -7.99 13.77 -4.57
CA LEU A 27 -8.91 13.70 -5.71
C LEU A 27 -8.66 12.45 -6.56
N MET A 28 -9.69 12.03 -7.29
CA MET A 28 -9.59 10.98 -8.31
C MET A 28 -8.72 11.46 -9.49
N PRO A 29 -8.27 10.56 -10.38
CA PRO A 29 -7.46 10.94 -11.56
C PRO A 29 -8.12 11.95 -12.50
N ASP A 30 -9.45 12.07 -12.46
CA ASP A 30 -10.22 13.07 -13.20
C ASP A 30 -10.34 14.44 -12.49
N GLY A 31 -9.65 14.62 -11.36
CA GLY A 31 -9.64 15.86 -10.59
C GLY A 31 -10.90 16.10 -9.74
N THR A 32 -11.75 15.09 -9.54
CA THR A 32 -12.99 15.24 -8.77
C THR A 32 -13.04 14.30 -7.56
N SER A 33 -13.94 14.59 -6.60
CA SER A 33 -14.24 13.65 -5.50
C SER A 33 -15.41 12.73 -5.85
N ARG A 34 -15.55 11.64 -5.08
CA ARG A 34 -16.71 10.73 -5.09
C ARG A 34 -17.50 10.79 -3.78
N PHE A 35 -17.02 11.60 -2.83
CA PHE A 35 -17.61 11.74 -1.51
C PHE A 35 -18.15 13.15 -1.31
N SER A 36 -19.35 13.21 -0.75
CA SER A 36 -19.93 14.44 -0.24
C SER A 36 -20.75 14.14 1.01
N ILE A 37 -20.89 15.13 1.89
CA ILE A 37 -21.81 15.10 3.02
C ILE A 37 -22.50 16.45 3.11
N ASN A 38 -23.83 16.47 3.19
CA ASN A 38 -24.61 17.71 3.28
C ASN A 38 -24.31 18.74 2.18
N GLY A 39 -23.95 18.28 0.97
CA GLY A 39 -23.58 19.15 -0.15
C GLY A 39 -22.13 19.64 -0.13
N GLU A 40 -21.37 19.36 0.92
CA GLU A 40 -19.95 19.66 1.00
C GLU A 40 -19.11 18.51 0.45
N THR A 41 -18.05 18.84 -0.29
CA THR A 41 -17.12 17.84 -0.83
C THR A 41 -16.22 17.29 0.27
N ILE A 42 -16.12 15.97 0.37
CA ILE A 42 -15.14 15.28 1.21
C ILE A 42 -14.00 14.81 0.30
N PHE A 43 -12.75 15.03 0.71
CA PHE A 43 -11.58 14.56 -0.04
C PHE A 43 -11.30 13.08 0.20
N HIS A 44 -10.72 12.44 -0.81
CA HIS A 44 -10.18 11.09 -0.68
C HIS A 44 -8.90 11.09 0.14
N TYR A 45 -8.65 9.98 0.86
CA TYR A 45 -7.39 9.78 1.57
C TYR A 45 -6.59 8.65 0.93
N MET A 46 -5.34 8.96 0.58
CA MET A 46 -4.39 8.05 -0.08
C MET A 46 -4.95 7.33 -1.33
N GLY A 47 -6.01 7.85 -1.94
CA GLY A 47 -6.67 7.20 -3.09
C GLY A 47 -7.38 5.89 -2.76
N CYS A 48 -7.67 5.63 -1.47
CA CYS A 48 -8.35 4.42 -1.00
C CYS A 48 -9.62 4.72 -0.21
N SER A 49 -9.53 5.64 0.77
CA SER A 49 -10.68 6.09 1.59
C SER A 49 -11.49 4.94 2.21
N THR A 50 -10.80 4.00 2.88
CA THR A 50 -11.40 2.74 3.37
C THR A 50 -12.24 2.88 4.64
N PHE A 51 -12.40 4.08 5.20
CA PHE A 51 -13.27 4.37 6.34
C PHE A 51 -14.66 4.82 5.87
N SER A 52 -15.24 4.03 4.98
CA SER A 52 -16.59 4.19 4.42
C SER A 52 -17.10 2.81 4.04
N GLU A 53 -18.41 2.56 4.18
CA GLU A 53 -19.03 1.29 3.77
C GLU A 53 -18.84 1.01 2.27
N TYR A 54 -18.74 2.08 1.46
CA TYR A 54 -18.46 2.02 0.03
C TYR A 54 -17.39 3.04 -0.34
N THR A 55 -16.53 2.68 -1.28
CA THR A 55 -15.50 3.57 -1.84
C THR A 55 -15.34 3.34 -3.34
N VAL A 56 -14.80 4.33 -4.04
CA VAL A 56 -14.56 4.29 -5.48
C VAL A 56 -13.07 4.55 -5.71
N LEU A 57 -12.39 3.60 -6.35
CA LEU A 57 -10.96 3.66 -6.63
C LEU A 57 -10.69 3.58 -8.14
N PRO A 58 -9.57 4.14 -8.62
CA PRO A 58 -9.06 3.82 -9.95
C PRO A 58 -8.75 2.32 -10.05
N GLU A 59 -8.98 1.72 -11.21
CA GLU A 59 -8.67 0.29 -11.47
C GLU A 59 -7.21 -0.05 -11.15
N ILE A 60 -6.29 0.87 -11.45
CA ILE A 60 -4.86 0.70 -11.17
C ILE A 60 -4.49 0.79 -9.68
N SER A 61 -5.44 1.08 -8.78
CA SER A 61 -5.24 1.17 -7.33
C SER A 61 -5.88 0.01 -6.56
N LEU A 62 -6.34 -1.03 -7.26
CA LEU A 62 -6.95 -2.21 -6.67
C LEU A 62 -6.28 -3.50 -7.18
N ALA A 63 -6.25 -4.52 -6.33
CA ALA A 63 -5.71 -5.83 -6.65
C ALA A 63 -6.73 -6.89 -6.26
N LYS A 64 -7.06 -7.78 -7.19
CA LYS A 64 -7.96 -8.90 -6.93
C LYS A 64 -7.23 -9.93 -6.07
N VAL A 65 -7.86 -10.32 -4.96
CA VAL A 65 -7.37 -11.38 -4.05
C VAL A 65 -8.18 -12.66 -4.21
N ALA A 66 -7.69 -13.75 -3.61
CA ALA A 66 -8.40 -15.03 -3.56
C ALA A 66 -9.76 -14.87 -2.89
N LYS A 67 -10.79 -15.58 -3.37
CA LYS A 67 -12.17 -15.42 -2.89
C LYS A 67 -12.35 -15.99 -1.49
N GLU A 68 -11.55 -16.99 -1.15
CA GLU A 68 -11.54 -17.74 0.10
C GLU A 68 -10.66 -17.10 1.19
N ALA A 69 -9.97 -16.01 0.88
CA ALA A 69 -9.13 -15.33 1.85
C ALA A 69 -9.98 -14.63 2.94
N PRO A 70 -9.69 -14.82 4.24
CA PRO A 70 -10.39 -14.12 5.32
C PRO A 70 -10.07 -12.62 5.29
N LEU A 71 -11.04 -11.79 4.88
CA LEU A 71 -10.83 -10.36 4.61
C LEU A 71 -10.40 -9.57 5.86
N GLU A 72 -10.87 -9.99 7.04
CA GLU A 72 -10.52 -9.43 8.34
C GLU A 72 -9.02 -9.58 8.67
N GLU A 73 -8.36 -10.60 8.13
CA GLU A 73 -6.92 -10.80 8.31
C GLU A 73 -6.11 -10.19 7.16
N VAL A 74 -6.50 -10.50 5.92
CA VAL A 74 -5.70 -10.09 4.74
C VAL A 74 -5.76 -8.58 4.47
N CYS A 75 -6.67 -7.84 5.11
CA CYS A 75 -6.67 -6.38 5.07
C CYS A 75 -5.32 -5.78 5.50
N LEU A 76 -4.58 -6.45 6.40
CA LEU A 76 -3.25 -6.02 6.86
C LEU A 76 -2.18 -6.04 5.76
N LEU A 77 -2.40 -6.84 4.71
CA LEU A 77 -1.51 -6.91 3.54
C LEU A 77 -1.57 -5.65 2.66
N GLY A 78 -2.61 -4.84 2.80
CA GLY A 78 -2.74 -3.57 2.08
C GLY A 78 -1.78 -2.48 2.57
N CYS A 79 -1.15 -2.65 3.74
CA CYS A 79 -0.22 -1.67 4.28
C CYS A 79 0.82 -2.31 5.22
N GLY A 80 0.47 -2.53 6.48
CA GLY A 80 1.46 -2.71 7.54
C GLY A 80 2.35 -3.94 7.39
N VAL A 81 1.76 -5.08 7.04
CA VAL A 81 2.48 -6.36 6.94
C VAL A 81 3.45 -6.36 5.76
N THR A 82 2.94 -6.02 4.59
CA THR A 82 3.75 -5.97 3.35
C THR A 82 4.82 -4.90 3.41
N THR A 83 4.58 -3.76 4.08
CA THR A 83 5.58 -2.72 4.29
C THR A 83 6.73 -3.22 5.16
N GLY A 84 6.44 -3.82 6.31
CA GLY A 84 7.47 -4.32 7.23
C GLY A 84 8.29 -5.46 6.63
N MET A 85 7.62 -6.47 6.06
CA MET A 85 8.29 -7.60 5.42
C MET A 85 9.09 -7.16 4.18
N GLY A 86 8.51 -6.30 3.34
CA GLY A 86 9.15 -5.78 2.14
C GLY A 86 10.37 -4.92 2.45
N ALA A 87 10.38 -4.16 3.55
CA ALA A 87 11.54 -3.40 3.98
C ALA A 87 12.75 -4.32 4.23
N VAL A 88 12.53 -5.50 4.81
CA VAL A 88 13.59 -6.47 5.06
C VAL A 88 14.00 -7.20 3.77
N LEU A 89 13.03 -7.81 3.09
CA LEU A 89 13.30 -8.76 2.00
C LEU A 89 13.69 -8.05 0.69
N ASN A 90 13.05 -6.92 0.39
CA ASN A 90 13.22 -6.26 -0.91
C ASN A 90 14.17 -5.05 -0.83
N THR A 91 14.06 -4.25 0.23
CA THR A 91 14.85 -3.01 0.37
C THR A 91 16.20 -3.27 1.02
N ALA A 92 16.22 -3.78 2.25
CA ALA A 92 17.46 -4.08 2.98
C ALA A 92 18.16 -5.32 2.44
N LYS A 93 17.39 -6.26 1.88
CA LYS A 93 17.88 -7.54 1.35
C LYS A 93 18.71 -8.29 2.39
N VAL A 94 18.15 -8.44 3.59
CA VAL A 94 18.78 -9.19 4.68
C VAL A 94 19.12 -10.60 4.21
N GLN A 95 20.31 -11.07 4.60
CA GLN A 95 20.83 -12.39 4.27
C GLN A 95 20.85 -13.29 5.51
N GLN A 96 20.90 -14.61 5.28
CA GLN A 96 21.03 -15.58 6.35
C GLN A 96 22.26 -15.29 7.22
N GLY A 97 22.06 -15.26 8.55
CA GLY A 97 23.12 -14.97 9.52
C GLY A 97 23.37 -13.49 9.81
N ASP A 98 22.70 -12.56 9.13
CA ASP A 98 22.75 -11.14 9.46
C ASP A 98 22.16 -10.86 10.85
N THR A 99 22.73 -9.89 11.57
CA THR A 99 22.13 -9.37 12.82
C THR A 99 21.27 -8.14 12.50
N VAL A 100 19.96 -8.23 12.76
CA VAL A 100 19.00 -7.16 12.46
C VAL A 100 18.56 -6.44 13.74
N ALA A 101 18.61 -5.10 13.73
CA ALA A 101 18.04 -4.25 14.77
C ALA A 101 16.78 -3.55 14.27
N VAL A 102 15.66 -3.73 14.97
CA VAL A 102 14.36 -3.09 14.64
C VAL A 102 14.01 -2.05 15.70
N PHE A 103 13.87 -0.80 15.30
CA PHE A 103 13.48 0.31 16.17
C PHE A 103 11.98 0.60 16.02
N GLY A 104 11.22 0.30 17.07
CA GLY A 104 9.76 0.42 17.10
C GLY A 104 9.05 -0.91 16.87
N LEU A 105 8.17 -1.31 17.80
CA LEU A 105 7.53 -2.63 17.84
C LEU A 105 6.00 -2.55 17.64
N GLY A 106 5.55 -1.61 16.80
CA GLY A 106 4.18 -1.59 16.29
C GLY A 106 3.97 -2.63 15.16
N GLY A 107 2.80 -2.61 14.51
CA GLY A 107 2.46 -3.61 13.48
C GLY A 107 3.48 -3.74 12.33
N ILE A 108 4.02 -2.62 11.83
CA ILE A 108 5.07 -2.64 10.79
C ILE A 108 6.38 -3.22 11.33
N GLY A 109 6.79 -2.83 12.53
CA GLY A 109 8.03 -3.31 13.15
C GLY A 109 7.99 -4.81 13.44
N LEU A 110 6.87 -5.31 13.96
CA LEU A 110 6.65 -6.75 14.13
C LEU A 110 6.67 -7.50 12.79
N SER A 111 6.10 -6.91 11.74
CA SER A 111 6.15 -7.48 10.38
C SER A 111 7.57 -7.48 9.79
N ALA A 112 8.40 -6.49 10.13
CA ALA A 112 9.82 -6.51 9.79
C ALA A 112 10.56 -7.64 10.54
N ILE A 113 10.25 -7.89 11.81
CA ILE A 113 10.82 -9.04 12.54
C ILE A 113 10.42 -10.37 11.88
N ILE A 114 9.16 -10.51 11.45
CA ILE A 114 8.70 -11.68 10.68
C ILE A 114 9.53 -11.82 9.38
N GLY A 115 9.69 -10.72 8.64
CA GLY A 115 10.52 -10.69 7.43
C GLY A 115 11.98 -11.08 7.69
N ALA A 116 12.58 -10.62 8.80
CA ALA A 116 13.96 -10.95 9.18
C ALA A 116 14.10 -12.44 9.47
N ARG A 117 13.16 -13.00 10.26
CA ARG A 117 13.13 -14.44 10.55
C ARG A 117 12.93 -15.29 9.29
N MET A 118 12.23 -14.78 8.28
CA MET A 118 12.07 -15.46 6.98
C MET A 118 13.34 -15.45 6.13
N ALA A 119 14.23 -14.47 6.31
CA ALA A 119 15.48 -14.34 5.55
C ALA A 119 16.59 -15.31 6.00
N GLY A 120 16.47 -15.90 7.20
CA GLY A 120 17.45 -16.81 7.80
C GLY A 120 18.30 -16.10 8.86
#